data_AF-A0A168RRL8-F1
#
_entry.id   AF-A0A168RRL8-F1
#
_cell.length_a   1.000
_cell.length_b   1.000
_cell.length_c   1.000
_cell.angle_alpha   90.00
_cell.angle_beta   90.00
_cell.angle_gamma   90.00
#
_symmetry.space_group_name_H-M   'P 1'
#
loop_
_entity.id
_entity.type
_entity.pdbx_description
1 polymer ?
#
loop_
_entity_poly.entity_id
_entity_poly.type
_entity_poly.pdbx_seq_one_letter_code
_entity_poly.pdbx_strand_id
1 'polypeptide(L)'
;MVHAQWCIYLARTALDPPTSLCKKLFPAIDEWHDRLVAKELSPDNNDPIQPTVAENAFVQVIMMFRKTFIQDSALMMELHPCYPVWQPSIFSDPAYLSFKRQVHIIA
;
A
#
# COMPACT_ATOMS: atom_id res chain seq x y z
N MET A 1 -6.29 -36.31 -1.51
CA MET A 1 -5.39 -35.52 -2.37
C MET A 1 -6.19 -34.36 -2.91
N VAL A 2 -6.24 -33.26 -2.16
CA VAL A 2 -7.14 -32.14 -2.44
C VAL A 2 -6.37 -31.15 -3.31
N HIS A 3 -6.87 -30.92 -4.52
CA HIS A 3 -6.47 -29.80 -5.36
C HIS A 3 -6.68 -28.52 -4.52
N ALA A 4 -5.59 -27.91 -4.07
CA ALA A 4 -5.59 -26.51 -3.65
C ALA A 4 -5.77 -25.69 -4.93
N GLN A 5 -7.01 -25.67 -5.43
CA GLN A 5 -7.45 -24.72 -6.42
C GLN A 5 -7.10 -23.34 -5.85
N TRP A 6 -6.43 -22.53 -6.66
CA TRP A 6 -6.03 -21.15 -6.38
C TRP A 6 -7.26 -20.25 -6.12
N CYS A 7 -8.02 -20.52 -5.05
CA CYS A 7 -9.26 -19.86 -4.67
C CYS A 7 -8.99 -18.50 -3.99
N ILE A 8 -8.15 -17.67 -4.60
CA ILE A 8 -8.05 -16.26 -4.24
C ILE A 8 -8.07 -15.40 -5.51
N TYR A 9 -8.95 -15.74 -6.46
CA TYR A 9 -9.44 -14.72 -7.38
C TYR A 9 -10.63 -14.02 -6.72
N LEU A 10 -10.33 -13.16 -5.75
CA LEU A 10 -11.25 -12.08 -5.40
C LEU A 10 -11.26 -11.15 -6.61
N ALA A 11 -12.43 -10.92 -7.22
CA ALA A 11 -12.57 -9.90 -8.24
C ALA A 11 -12.10 -8.58 -7.65
N ARG A 12 -10.86 -8.19 -7.94
CA ARG A 12 -10.24 -6.96 -7.47
C ARG A 12 -10.86 -5.79 -8.21
N THR A 13 -12.04 -5.34 -7.79
CA THR A 13 -12.64 -4.03 -8.12
C THR A 13 -14.06 -4.00 -7.55
N ALA A 14 -14.42 -3.02 -6.72
CA ALA A 14 -14.99 -1.80 -7.30
C ALA A 14 -14.52 -0.47 -6.68
N LEU A 15 -13.78 -0.49 -5.57
CA LEU A 15 -13.46 0.74 -4.82
C LEU A 15 -11.96 0.97 -4.69
N ASP A 16 -11.52 2.10 -5.24
CA ASP A 16 -10.18 2.63 -5.03
C ASP A 16 -10.12 3.34 -3.67
N PRO A 17 -9.18 2.98 -2.79
CA PRO A 17 -9.01 3.66 -1.52
C PRO A 17 -8.55 5.11 -1.78
N PRO A 18 -8.93 6.06 -0.90
CA PRO A 18 -8.46 7.44 -1.04
C PRO A 18 -6.94 7.53 -1.13
N THR A 19 -6.41 8.32 -2.06
CA THR A 19 -4.96 8.50 -2.23
C THR A 19 -4.31 9.01 -0.94
N SER A 20 -4.98 9.91 -0.21
CA SER A 20 -4.53 10.42 1.08
C SER A 20 -4.41 9.34 2.14
N LEU A 21 -5.25 8.30 2.09
CA LEU A 21 -5.16 7.13 2.96
C LEU A 21 -4.00 6.23 2.55
N CYS A 22 -3.82 5.96 1.25
CA CYS A 22 -2.71 5.15 0.75
C CYS A 22 -1.35 5.74 1.14
N LYS A 23 -1.20 7.06 1.08
CA LYS A 23 0.03 7.78 1.45
C LYS A 23 0.40 7.65 2.93
N LYS A 24 -0.55 7.33 3.81
CA LYS A 24 -0.27 7.08 5.24
C LYS A 24 0.50 5.77 5.46
N LEU A 25 0.41 4.83 4.52
CA LEU A 25 1.17 3.59 4.56
C LEU A 25 2.56 3.82 3.94
N PHE A 26 3.65 3.54 4.65
CA PHE A 26 5.02 3.81 4.20
C PHE A 26 5.28 5.26 3.75
N PRO A 27 4.98 6.30 4.55
CA PRO A 27 4.89 7.70 4.09
C PRO A 27 6.16 8.21 3.37
N ALA A 28 7.34 7.76 3.79
CA ALA A 28 8.62 8.16 3.20
C ALA A 28 8.75 7.87 1.69
N ILE A 29 7.94 6.96 1.13
CA ILE A 29 8.02 6.60 -0.29
C ILE A 29 7.64 7.77 -1.20
N ASP A 30 6.79 8.70 -0.75
CA ASP A 30 6.48 9.92 -1.52
C ASP A 30 7.72 10.81 -1.64
N GLU A 31 8.42 11.03 -0.54
CA GLU A 31 9.68 11.78 -0.52
C GLU A 31 10.74 11.09 -1.40
N TRP A 32 10.93 9.77 -1.24
CA TRP A 32 11.87 9.02 -2.06
C TRP A 32 11.54 9.09 -3.54
N HIS A 33 10.26 8.99 -3.91
CA HIS A 33 9.83 9.17 -5.29
C HIS A 33 10.22 10.55 -5.83
N ASP A 34 9.92 11.61 -5.07
CA ASP A 34 10.21 12.99 -5.49
C ASP A 34 11.71 13.25 -5.62
N ARG A 35 12.53 12.70 -4.71
CA ARG A 35 14.01 12.80 -4.76
C ARG A 35 14.61 12.09 -5.97
N LEU A 36 14.10 10.89 -6.32
CA LEU A 36 14.55 10.15 -7.49
C LEU A 36 14.12 10.85 -8.80
N VAL A 37 12.91 11.43 -8.84
CA VAL A 37 12.45 12.25 -9.98
C VAL A 37 13.29 13.50 -10.14
N ALA A 38 13.63 14.17 -9.03
CA ALA A 38 14.48 15.36 -9.02
C ALA A 38 15.95 15.08 -9.35
N LYS A 39 16.37 13.80 -9.37
CA LYS A 39 17.79 13.39 -9.47
C LYS A 39 18.66 14.14 -8.44
N GLU A 40 18.14 14.25 -7.22
CA GLU A 40 18.78 14.97 -6.13
C GLU A 40 20.20 14.42 -5.87
N LEU A 41 21.10 15.26 -5.35
CA LEU A 41 22.45 14.84 -5.01
C LEU A 41 22.47 14.11 -3.66
N SER A 42 23.38 13.15 -3.51
CA SER A 42 23.59 12.45 -2.25
C SER A 42 24.15 13.44 -1.21
N PRO A 43 23.58 13.49 0.00
CA PRO A 43 24.06 14.40 1.05
C PRO A 43 25.47 14.08 1.53
N ASP A 44 25.98 12.86 1.29
CA ASP A 44 27.30 12.42 1.75
C ASP A 44 28.45 12.90 0.85
N ASN A 45 28.21 13.06 -0.46
CA ASN A 45 29.29 13.31 -1.42
C ASN A 45 28.95 14.28 -2.56
N ASN A 46 27.74 14.85 -2.62
CA ASN A 46 27.25 15.70 -3.70
C ASN A 46 27.25 15.05 -5.10
N ASP A 47 27.40 13.73 -5.19
CA ASP A 47 27.20 13.02 -6.45
C ASP A 47 25.69 12.94 -6.74
N PRO A 48 25.25 12.92 -8.02
CA PRO A 48 23.87 12.61 -8.33
C PRO A 48 23.48 11.29 -7.65
N ILE A 49 22.35 11.27 -6.93
CA ILE A 49 21.68 10.01 -6.61
C ILE A 49 21.33 9.44 -7.97
N GLN A 50 22.19 8.56 -8.48
CA GLN A 50 21.88 7.78 -9.67
C GLN A 50 20.89 6.73 -9.20
N PRO A 51 19.59 6.89 -9.51
CA PRO A 51 18.62 5.91 -9.12
C PRO A 51 19.01 4.61 -9.81
N THR A 52 19.41 3.60 -9.05
CA THR A 52 19.57 2.28 -9.63
C THR A 52 18.20 1.81 -10.12
N VAL A 53 18.18 0.99 -11.18
CA VAL A 53 16.92 0.43 -11.71
C VAL A 53 16.10 -0.25 -10.61
N ALA A 54 16.77 -0.86 -9.63
CA ALA A 54 16.17 -1.49 -8.46
C ALA A 54 15.46 -0.49 -7.54
N GLU A 55 16.05 0.66 -7.23
CA GLU A 55 15.44 1.68 -6.35
C GLU A 55 14.17 2.26 -6.97
N ASN A 56 14.23 2.62 -8.26
CA ASN A 56 13.06 3.11 -8.99
C ASN A 56 11.93 2.06 -9.00
N ALA A 57 12.26 0.81 -9.32
CA ALA A 57 11.27 -0.26 -9.34
C ALA A 57 10.71 -0.52 -7.94
N PHE A 58 11.53 -0.48 -6.90
CA PHE A 58 11.10 -0.70 -5.52
C PHE A 58 10.12 0.39 -5.06
N VAL A 59 10.42 1.66 -5.30
CA VAL A 59 9.51 2.78 -5.00
C VAL A 59 8.15 2.58 -5.69
N GLN A 60 8.15 2.23 -6.99
CA GLN A 60 6.91 1.96 -7.73
C GLN A 60 6.13 0.77 -7.15
N VAL A 61 6.82 -0.33 -6.81
CA VAL A 61 6.20 -1.51 -6.18
C VAL A 61 5.54 -1.13 -4.87
N ILE A 62 6.20 -0.32 -4.02
CA ILE A 62 5.57 0.11 -2.75
C ILE A 62 4.38 1.03 -3.00
N MET A 63 4.43 1.93 -3.99
CA MET A 63 3.29 2.77 -4.37
C MET A 63 2.07 1.92 -4.78
N MET A 64 2.27 0.88 -5.58
CA MET A 64 1.20 -0.05 -5.97
C MET A 64 0.75 -0.94 -4.79
N PHE A 65 1.70 -1.35 -3.95
CA PHE A 65 1.44 -2.15 -2.77
C PHE A 65 0.54 -1.40 -1.79
N ARG A 66 0.76 -0.09 -1.57
CA ARG A 66 -0.10 0.72 -0.70
C ARG A 66 -1.58 0.63 -1.07
N LYS A 67 -1.89 0.74 -2.37
CA LYS A 67 -3.27 0.65 -2.86
C LYS A 67 -3.85 -0.73 -2.63
N THR A 68 -3.16 -1.77 -3.10
CA THR A 68 -3.65 -3.16 -3.01
C THR A 68 -3.75 -3.65 -1.56
N PHE A 69 -2.80 -3.28 -0.71
CA PHE A 69 -2.81 -3.65 0.70
C PHE A 69 -3.98 -3.02 1.45
N ILE A 70 -4.30 -1.74 1.23
CA ILE A 70 -5.46 -1.08 1.87
C ILE A 70 -6.78 -1.63 1.34
N GLN A 71 -6.85 -1.99 0.06
CA GLN A 71 -8.03 -2.67 -0.51
C GLN A 71 -8.25 -4.03 0.15
N ASP A 72 -7.23 -4.88 0.13
CA ASP A 72 -7.33 -6.25 0.61
C ASP A 72 -7.42 -6.29 2.15
N SER A 73 -6.91 -5.29 2.88
CA SER A 73 -6.98 -5.24 4.34
C SER A 73 -8.40 -5.15 4.89
N ALA A 74 -9.34 -4.55 4.16
CA ALA A 74 -10.73 -4.46 4.58
C ALA A 74 -11.33 -5.84 4.86
N LEU A 75 -11.13 -6.77 3.92
CA LEU A 75 -11.54 -8.17 4.03
C LEU A 75 -10.65 -8.95 4.99
N MET A 76 -9.32 -8.77 4.89
CA MET A 76 -8.37 -9.53 5.71
C MET A 76 -8.53 -9.25 7.21
N MET A 77 -8.98 -8.05 7.60
CA MET A 77 -9.32 -7.74 8.99
C MET A 77 -10.56 -8.48 9.49
N GLU A 78 -11.49 -8.86 8.62
CA GLU A 78 -12.66 -9.67 9.00
C GLU A 78 -12.27 -11.15 9.15
N LEU A 79 -11.44 -11.65 8.24
CA LEU A 79 -10.94 -13.02 8.27
C LEU A 79 -9.95 -13.26 9.42
N HIS A 80 -9.14 -12.27 9.75
CA HIS A 80 -8.03 -12.39 10.70
C HIS A 80 -7.96 -11.20 11.67
N PRO A 81 -8.97 -10.96 12.52
CA PRO A 81 -9.06 -9.76 13.34
C PRO A 81 -7.94 -9.59 14.38
N CYS A 82 -7.30 -10.68 14.79
CA CYS A 82 -6.26 -10.67 15.84
C CYS A 82 -4.82 -10.51 15.30
N TYR A 83 -4.63 -10.25 14.01
CA TYR A 83 -3.28 -10.12 13.45
C TYR A 83 -2.58 -8.82 13.89
N PRO A 84 -1.30 -8.87 14.31
CA PRO A 84 -0.56 -7.67 14.73
C PRO A 84 -0.44 -6.59 13.66
N VAL A 85 -0.58 -6.96 12.39
CA VAL A 85 -0.51 -6.04 11.25
C VAL A 85 -1.62 -4.98 11.30
N TRP A 86 -2.70 -5.18 12.07
CA TRP A 86 -3.81 -4.23 12.24
C TRP A 86 -3.62 -3.22 13.37
N GLN A 87 -2.55 -3.36 14.19
CA GLN A 87 -2.25 -2.45 15.29
C GLN A 87 -1.92 -1.01 14.88
N PRO A 88 -1.26 -0.74 13.74
CA PRO A 88 -0.96 0.63 13.32
C PRO A 88 -2.21 1.51 13.20
N SER A 89 -2.08 2.79 13.58
CA SER A 89 -3.21 3.74 13.68
C SER A 89 -3.97 3.97 12.37
N ILE A 90 -3.38 3.67 11.22
CA ILE A 90 -4.03 3.74 9.91
C ILE A 90 -5.32 2.90 9.85
N PHE A 91 -5.38 1.77 10.57
CA PHE A 91 -6.55 0.89 10.60
C PHE A 91 -7.67 1.38 11.52
N SER A 92 -7.38 2.36 12.36
CA SER A 92 -8.34 3.08 13.19
C SER A 92 -8.67 4.46 12.61
N ASP A 93 -8.07 4.84 11.48
CA ASP A 93 -8.27 6.13 10.84
C ASP A 93 -9.72 6.30 10.35
N PRO A 94 -10.37 7.46 10.57
CA PRO A 94 -11.74 7.67 10.10
C PRO A 94 -11.92 7.45 8.59
N ALA A 95 -10.92 7.80 7.77
CA ALA A 95 -10.98 7.57 6.33
C ALA A 95 -10.89 6.09 5.99
N TYR A 96 -10.09 5.32 6.73
CA TYR A 96 -10.03 3.86 6.59
C TYR A 96 -11.34 3.20 7.00
N LEU A 97 -11.90 3.57 8.16
CA LEU A 97 -13.16 3.02 8.65
C LEU A 97 -14.33 3.32 7.68
N SER A 98 -14.34 4.52 7.10
CA SER A 98 -15.28 4.89 6.04
C SER A 98 -15.11 4.03 4.79
N PHE A 99 -13.86 3.84 4.32
CA PHE A 99 -13.55 2.98 3.18
C PHE A 99 -13.94 1.52 3.43
N LYS A 100 -13.55 0.94 4.57
CA LYS A 100 -13.87 -0.44 4.95
C LYS A 100 -15.38 -0.69 4.93
N ARG A 101 -16.18 0.27 5.42
CA ARG A 101 -17.64 0.18 5.36
C ARG A 101 -18.18 0.15 3.93
N GLN A 102 -17.59 0.92 3.02
CA GLN A 102 -18.01 0.91 1.60
C GLN A 102 -17.71 -0.42 0.92
N VAL A 103 -16.58 -1.07 1.25
CA VAL A 103 -16.27 -2.42 0.76
C VAL A 103 -17.37 -3.41 1.17
N HIS A 104 -17.84 -3.32 2.41
CA HIS A 104 -18.93 -4.18 2.91
C HIS A 104 -20.31 -3.91 2.28
N ILE A 105 -20.52 -2.75 1.64
CA ILE A 105 -21.78 -2.44 0.93
C ILE A 105 -21.82 -3.15 -0.45
N ILE A 106 -20.67 -3.45 -1.03
CA ILE A 106 -20.54 -3.92 -2.41
C ILE A 106 -20.13 -5.40 -2.51
N ALA A 107 -19.67 -6.00 -1.40
CA ALA A 107 -19.36 -7.42 -1.27
C ALA A 107 -20.61 -8.26 -0.93
#